data_AF-A0A9P7C0E1-F1
#
_entry.id   AF-A0A9P7C0E1-F1
#
_cell.length_a   1.000
_cell.length_b   1.000
_cell.length_c   1.000
_cell.angle_alpha   90.00
_cell.angle_beta   90.00
_cell.angle_gamma   90.00
#
_symmetry.space_group_name_H-M   'P 1'
#
loop_
_entity.id
_entity.type
_entity.pdbx_description
1 polymer ?
#
loop_
_entity_poly.entity_id
_entity_poly.type
_entity_poly.pdbx_seq_one_letter_code
_entity_poly.pdbx_strand_id
1 'polypeptide(L)'
;MGLVFHSIQTLAANAVSPEEQGIAAGSVTAVQGMAMVIVPLACTLLYGLRPWVPYVVAASLLLLLAAAAVAQLRRMAATGQA
;
A
#
# COMPACT_ATOMS: atom_id res chain seq x y z
N MET A 1 -11.62 6.97 9.94
CA MET A 1 -10.53 6.83 8.94
C MET A 1 -10.50 5.39 8.43
N GLY A 2 -11.44 5.00 7.55
CA GLY A 2 -11.63 3.61 7.13
C GLY A 2 -11.65 3.37 5.62
N LEU A 3 -11.76 4.41 4.80
CA LEU A 3 -11.97 4.27 3.35
C LEU A 3 -10.83 3.53 2.66
N VAL A 4 -9.58 3.96 2.86
CA VAL A 4 -8.42 3.35 2.19
C VAL A 4 -8.26 1.87 2.54
N PHE A 5 -8.44 1.49 3.81
CA PHE A 5 -8.29 0.12 4.25
C PHE A 5 -9.39 -0.80 3.68
N HIS A 6 -10.65 -0.35 3.71
CA HIS A 6 -11.75 -1.10 3.11
C HIS A 6 -11.61 -1.18 1.58
N SER A 7 -11.15 -0.12 0.92
CA SER A 7 -10.87 -0.13 -0.52
C SER A 7 -9.82 -1.17 -0.91
N ILE A 8 -8.77 -1.37 -0.10
CA ILE A 8 -7.75 -2.40 -0.36
C ILE A 8 -8.34 -3.80 -0.23
N GLN A 9 -9.14 -4.05 0.81
CA GLN A 9 -9.81 -5.35 1.00
C GLN A 9 -10.78 -5.66 -0.14
N THR A 10 -11.59 -4.68 -0.55
CA THR A 10 -12.51 -4.82 -1.69
C THR A 10 -11.76 -5.04 -3.00
N LEU A 11 -10.66 -4.32 -3.24
CA LEU A 11 -9.84 -4.49 -4.43
C LEU A 11 -9.24 -5.90 -4.49
N ALA A 12 -8.69 -6.40 -3.38
CA ALA A 12 -8.12 -7.74 -3.30
C ALA A 12 -9.17 -8.84 -3.53
N ALA A 13 -10.37 -8.68 -2.99
CA ALA A 13 -11.47 -9.61 -3.20
C ALA A 13 -11.99 -9.61 -4.65
N ASN A 14 -12.04 -8.45 -5.30
CA ASN A 14 -12.47 -8.32 -6.70
C ASN A 14 -11.41 -8.76 -7.73
N ALA A 15 -10.16 -8.94 -7.30
CA ALA A 15 -9.05 -9.35 -8.17
C ALA A 15 -8.95 -10.88 -8.32
N VAL A 16 -9.75 -11.65 -7.59
CA VAL A 16 -9.69 -13.13 -7.53
C VAL A 16 -11.07 -13.75 -7.69
N SER A 17 -11.15 -15.07 -7.95
CA SER A 17 -12.43 -15.77 -8.02
C SER A 17 -13.09 -15.86 -6.64
N PRO A 18 -14.42 -16.06 -6.55
CA PRO A 18 -15.15 -16.14 -5.28
C PRO A 18 -14.57 -17.16 -4.30
N GLU A 19 -14.09 -18.29 -4.80
CA GLU A 19 -13.52 -19.39 -4.02
C GLU A 19 -12.16 -19.01 -3.40
N GLU A 20 -11.43 -18.07 -4.00
CA GLU A 20 -10.10 -17.63 -3.59
C GLU A 20 -10.13 -16.39 -2.66
N GLN A 21 -11.29 -15.74 -2.52
CA GLN A 21 -11.41 -14.50 -1.73
C GLN A 21 -10.98 -14.69 -0.27
N GLY A 22 -11.23 -15.85 0.32
CA GLY A 22 -10.78 -16.18 1.68
C GLY A 22 -9.25 -16.18 1.79
N ILE A 23 -8.56 -16.73 0.79
CA ILE A 23 -7.09 -16.77 0.73
C ILE A 23 -6.54 -15.36 0.46
N ALA A 24 -7.16 -14.59 -0.44
CA ALA A 24 -6.75 -13.22 -0.74
C ALA A 24 -6.90 -12.31 0.49
N ALA A 25 -8.06 -12.34 1.16
CA ALA A 25 -8.30 -11.58 2.38
C ALA A 25 -7.37 -11.98 3.53
N GLY A 26 -7.11 -13.28 3.70
CA GLY A 26 -6.14 -13.79 4.67
C GLY A 26 -4.72 -13.30 4.38
N SER A 27 -4.31 -13.28 3.11
CA SER A 27 -2.99 -12.81 2.68
C SER A 27 -2.79 -11.32 2.93
N VAL A 28 -3.79 -10.48 2.61
CA VAL A 28 -3.71 -9.03 2.92
C VAL A 28 -3.66 -8.79 4.42
N THR A 29 -4.43 -9.54 5.20
CA THR A 29 -4.42 -9.45 6.67
C THR A 29 -3.06 -9.88 7.24
N ALA A 30 -2.45 -10.94 6.71
CA ALA A 30 -1.13 -11.40 7.13
C ALA A 30 -0.05 -10.35 6.87
N VAL A 31 -0.06 -9.73 5.68
CA VAL A 31 0.84 -8.62 5.35
C VAL A 31 0.62 -7.43 6.29
N GLN A 32 -0.64 -7.12 6.62
CA GLN A 32 -0.93 -6.04 7.57
C GLN A 32 -0.43 -6.34 8.99
N GLY A 33 -0.62 -7.57 9.48
CA GLY A 33 -0.08 -8.00 10.77
C GLY A 33 1.45 -7.91 10.80
N MET A 34 2.11 -8.31 9.71
CA MET A 34 3.55 -8.16 9.57
C MET A 34 3.98 -6.69 9.56
N ALA A 35 3.28 -5.83 8.81
CA ALA A 35 3.56 -4.40 8.77
C ALA A 35 3.43 -3.74 10.14
N MET A 36 2.45 -4.14 10.96
CA MET A 36 2.30 -3.65 12.35
C MET A 36 3.53 -3.91 13.22
N VAL A 37 4.29 -4.96 12.94
CA VAL A 37 5.51 -5.29 13.69
C VAL A 37 6.74 -4.67 13.04
N ILE A 38 6.90 -4.83 11.72
CA ILE A 38 8.12 -4.43 11.02
C ILE A 38 8.24 -2.91 10.88
N VAL A 39 7.13 -2.20 10.65
CA VAL A 39 7.17 -0.75 10.42
C VAL A 39 7.64 0.03 11.66
N PRO A 40 7.13 -0.21 12.88
CA PRO A 40 7.66 0.46 14.08
C PRO A 40 9.15 0.21 14.32
N LEU A 41 9.63 -1.00 14.06
CA LEU A 41 11.06 -1.35 14.19
C LEU A 41 11.90 -0.57 13.18
N ALA A 42 11.48 -0.56 11.91
CA ALA A 42 12.16 0.20 10.87
C ALA A 42 12.17 1.71 11.17
N CYS A 43 11.04 2.28 11.59
CA CYS A 43 10.94 3.68 11.99
C CYS A 43 11.83 4.02 13.18
N THR A 44 11.93 3.11 14.17
CA THR A 44 12.81 3.29 15.33
C THR A 44 14.28 3.36 14.90
N LEU A 45 14.70 2.47 14.00
CA LEU A 45 16.06 2.49 13.44
C LEU A 45 16.34 3.79 12.67
N LEU A 46 15.40 4.23 11.83
CA LEU A 46 15.51 5.48 11.07
C LEU A 46 15.57 6.71 11.99
N TYR A 47 14.78 6.71 13.07
CA TYR A 47 14.78 7.77 14.06
C TYR A 47 16.13 7.88 14.78
N GLY A 48 16.77 6.73 15.05
CA GLY A 48 18.11 6.66 15.63
C GLY A 48 19.20 7.31 14.77
N LEU A 49 19.02 7.39 13.45
CA LEU A 49 19.91 8.16 12.57
C LEU A 49 19.72 9.66 12.79
N ARG A 50 18.50 10.17 12.54
CA ARG A 50 18.10 11.54 12.85
C ARG A 50 16.57 11.59 13.03
N PRO A 51 16.03 12.42 13.95
CA PRO A 51 14.59 12.47 14.22
C PRO A 51 13.69 12.77 13.02
N TRP A 52 14.19 13.51 12.01
CA TRP A 52 13.41 13.90 10.84
C TRP A 52 13.39 12.85 9.71
N VAL A 53 14.30 11.86 9.74
CA VAL A 53 14.48 10.89 8.65
C VAL A 53 13.23 10.04 8.37
N PRO A 54 12.50 9.50 9.38
CA PRO A 54 11.29 8.72 9.12
C PRO A 54 10.25 9.49 8.31
N TYR A 55 10.12 10.80 8.55
CA TYR A 55 9.15 11.65 7.86
C TYR A 55 9.54 11.90 6.41
N VAL A 56 10.82 12.13 6.12
CA VAL A 56 11.30 12.32 4.75
C VAL A 56 11.20 11.04 3.94
N VAL A 57 11.47 9.89 4.56
CA VAL A 57 11.25 8.58 3.91
C VAL A 57 9.78 8.39 3.58
N ALA A 58 8.87 8.62 4.55
CA ALA A 58 7.43 8.49 4.31
C ALA A 58 6.94 9.45 3.21
N ALA A 59 7.35 10.72 3.25
CA ALA A 59 6.99 11.71 2.23
C ALA A 59 7.49 11.28 0.83
N SER A 60 8.73 10.80 0.74
CA SER A 60 9.31 10.32 -0.52
C SER A 60 8.55 9.12 -1.08
N LEU A 61 8.20 8.14 -0.23
CA LEU A 61 7.42 6.96 -0.62
C LEU A 61 6.03 7.34 -1.11
N LEU A 62 5.36 8.28 -0.44
CA LEU A 62 4.03 8.77 -0.86
C LEU A 62 4.10 9.53 -2.20
N LEU A 63 5.14 10.34 -2.42
CA LEU A 63 5.35 11.02 -3.70
C LEU A 63 5.61 10.04 -4.84
N LEU A 64 6.42 8.99 -4.59
CA LEU A 64 6.65 7.93 -5.56
C LEU A 64 5.37 7.16 -5.88
N LEU A 65 4.55 6.85 -4.87
CA LEU A 65 3.26 6.20 -5.06
C LEU A 65 2.31 7.07 -5.89
N ALA A 66 2.23 8.38 -5.59
CA ALA A 66 1.42 9.32 -6.35
C ALA A 66 1.88 9.42 -7.81
N ALA A 67 3.19 9.50 -8.04
CA ALA A 67 3.76 9.53 -9.39
C ALA A 67 3.47 8.24 -10.16
N ALA A 68 3.59 7.08 -9.51
CA ALA A 68 3.26 5.79 -10.10
C ALA A 68 1.77 5.68 -10.45
N ALA A 69 0.87 6.11 -9.55
CA ALA A 69 -0.56 6.13 -9.79
C ALA A 69 -0.91 7.03 -10.98
N VAL A 70 -0.34 8.23 -11.05
CA VAL A 70 -0.53 9.15 -12.20
C VAL A 70 0.00 8.52 -13.49
N ALA A 71 1.17 7.89 -13.45
CA ALA A 71 1.73 7.20 -14.62
C ALA A 71 0.82 6.06 -15.10
N GLN A 72 0.22 5.30 -14.19
CA GLN A 72 -0.74 4.25 -14.54
C GLN A 72 -2.02 4.81 -15.17
N LEU A 73 -2.59 5.86 -14.60
CA LEU A 73 -3.78 6.53 -15.18
C LEU A 73 -3.50 7.04 -16.60
N ARG A 74 -2.32 7.62 -16.82
CA ARG A 74 -1.90 8.09 -18.16
C ARG A 74 -1.71 6.92 -19.14
N ARG A 75 -1.21 5.77 -18.67
CA ARG A 75 -1.09 4.56 -19.50
C ARG A 75 -2.46 4.03 -19.89
N MET A 76 -3.41 3.94 -18.97
CA MET A 76 -4.77 3.45 -19.23
C MET A 76 -5.50 4.32 -20.26
N ALA A 77 -5.36 5.64 -20.16
CA ALA A 77 -5.92 6.59 -21.14
C ALA A 77 -5.29 6.44 -22.53
N ALA A 78 -3.98 6.15 -22.60
CA ALA A 78 -3.27 5.94 -23.87
C ALA A 78 -3.63 4.59 -24.54
N THR A 79 -3.99 3.57 -23.76
CA THR A 79 -4.39 2.24 -24.28
C THR A 79 -5.88 2.12 -24.59
N GLY A 80 -6.69 3.18 -24.42
CA GLY A 80 -8.12 3.17 -24.74
C GLY A 80 -8.97 2.24 -23.86
N GLN A 81 -8.49 1.89 -22.66
CA GLN A 81 -9.19 1.03 -21.69
C GLN A 81 -9.89 1.84 -20.58
N ALA A 82 -10.19 3.11 -20.84
CA ALA A 82 -10.88 4.00 -19.91
C ALA A 82 -12.40 3.91 -20.05
#